data_AF-A0A834ZFS0-F1
#
_entry.id   AF-A0A834ZFS0-F1
#
_cell.length_a   1.000
_cell.length_b   1.000
_cell.length_c   1.000
_cell.angle_alpha   90.00
_cell.angle_beta   90.00
_cell.angle_gamma   90.00
#
_symmetry.space_group_name_H-M   'P 1'
#
loop_
_entity.id
_entity.type
_entity.pdbx_description
1 polymer ?
#
loop_
_entity_poly.entity_id
_entity_poly.type
_entity_poly.pdbx_seq_one_letter_code
_entity_poly.pdbx_strand_id
1 'polypeptide(L)'
;MALLQFHLLLSALYRISLFSRWKQRGMYATCMWIVQLLLVLSKVESVFVYIPEFYLEVLVDCFHALRRSDPPFVPSALFIKQGLASFVTFVVTHFNDPRISSADLRDLLLKSISVLVQYKDYLASFETNEAAIQRMPKALLSAFDNRSWIPVTNILLRLCKGSGFGSSKHGESSSSVVFQGLLREACIHDEGLFSAFLNRLFNTLSWTMTEFSVSVREMQENFQGLELLQRKWNAIFDLLCNLTRVLEFCTCEIPQAFLSGSDMNLRRLTELIVFILSHITSAADAEFFDMSLRRHGQSVEKINRDMILAPLVGIILNLLDAPVETEYREQNDVVEVFASMEYAATVHYGFQYLLEYNWAGSLRGDASLTRLKQLEKFSNIFRSRTESREARMMGISRGAEEDDDGQCCICYGCEADAQFEPCSHRSCFVCITRHLLNCQRCFFCNATVLEVVRVDKNTA
;
A
#
# COMPACT_ATOMS: atom_id res chain seq x y z
N MET A 1 39.40 -34.79 3.58
CA MET A 1 40.02 -33.69 4.37
C MET A 1 40.93 -32.79 3.52
N ALA A 2 41.88 -33.32 2.74
CA ALA A 2 42.80 -32.50 1.93
C ALA A 2 42.12 -31.60 0.87
N LEU A 3 41.06 -32.08 0.20
CA LEU A 3 40.25 -31.28 -0.76
C LEU A 3 39.50 -30.12 -0.10
N LEU A 4 39.02 -30.30 1.14
CA LEU A 4 38.36 -29.25 1.91
C LEU A 4 39.37 -28.17 2.35
N GLN A 5 40.56 -28.60 2.75
CA GLN A 5 41.66 -27.72 3.11
C GLN A 5 42.17 -26.90 1.91
N PHE A 6 42.26 -27.51 0.72
CA PHE A 6 42.65 -26.82 -0.50
C PHE A 6 41.59 -25.80 -0.95
N HIS A 7 40.30 -26.12 -0.87
CA HIS A 7 39.22 -25.16 -1.15
C HIS A 7 39.20 -23.99 -0.16
N LEU A 8 39.45 -24.24 1.12
CA LEU A 8 39.56 -23.19 2.14
C LEU A 8 40.79 -22.29 1.88
N LEU A 9 41.91 -22.86 1.46
CA LEU A 9 43.12 -22.12 1.14
C LEU A 9 42.96 -21.28 -0.13
N LEU A 10 42.31 -21.82 -1.16
CA LEU A 10 42.01 -21.09 -2.40
C LEU A 10 41.01 -19.96 -2.14
N SER A 11 39.97 -20.21 -1.32
CA SER A 11 39.01 -19.19 -0.87
C SER A 11 39.68 -18.10 -0.03
N ALA A 12 40.59 -18.47 0.87
CA ALA A 12 41.39 -17.53 1.65
C ALA A 12 42.33 -16.71 0.76
N LEU A 13 43.03 -17.33 -0.19
CA LEU A 13 43.90 -16.63 -1.16
C LEU A 13 43.10 -15.69 -2.07
N TYR A 14 41.92 -16.10 -2.53
CA TYR A 14 41.01 -15.26 -3.31
C TYR A 14 40.52 -14.06 -2.50
N ARG A 15 40.12 -14.28 -1.23
CA ARG A 15 39.78 -13.21 -0.27
C ARG A 15 40.95 -12.27 0.00
N ILE A 16 42.16 -12.78 0.20
CA ILE A 16 43.34 -11.95 0.50
C ILE A 16 43.79 -11.15 -0.74
N SER A 17 43.73 -11.75 -1.93
CA SER A 17 44.24 -11.15 -3.18
C SER A 17 43.28 -10.12 -3.76
N LEU A 18 41.97 -10.38 -3.74
CA LEU A 18 40.96 -9.49 -4.32
C LEU A 18 40.25 -8.61 -3.28
N PHE A 19 40.13 -9.08 -2.03
CA PHE A 19 39.40 -8.42 -0.95
C PHE A 19 40.30 -8.06 0.23
N SER A 20 41.54 -7.61 -0.04
CA SER A 20 42.40 -7.09 1.01
C SER A 20 41.74 -5.89 1.71
N ARG A 21 42.00 -5.73 3.01
CA ARG A 21 41.41 -4.63 3.81
C ARG A 21 41.70 -3.26 3.20
N TRP A 22 42.87 -3.05 2.59
CA TRP A 22 43.21 -1.77 1.96
C TRP A 22 42.42 -1.53 0.66
N LYS A 23 42.18 -2.56 -0.16
CA LYS A 23 41.36 -2.45 -1.39
C LYS A 23 39.93 -2.10 -1.05
N GLN A 24 39.38 -2.76 -0.04
CA GLN A 24 38.03 -2.48 0.47
C GLN A 24 37.93 -1.06 1.07
N ARG A 25 38.99 -0.56 1.76
CA ARG A 25 39.06 0.84 2.25
C ARG A 25 39.09 1.83 1.09
N GLY A 26 39.90 1.55 0.08
CA GLY A 26 39.94 2.34 -1.14
C GLY A 26 38.58 2.37 -1.84
N MET A 27 37.92 1.22 -1.99
CA MET A 27 36.60 1.13 -2.60
C MET A 27 35.55 1.95 -1.83
N TYR A 28 35.55 1.86 -0.49
CA TYR A 28 34.67 2.67 0.34
C TYR A 28 34.95 4.18 0.20
N ALA A 29 36.22 4.58 0.26
CA ALA A 29 36.61 5.98 0.08
C ALA A 29 36.18 6.50 -1.31
N THR A 30 36.36 5.70 -2.35
CA THR A 30 35.89 6.01 -3.71
C THR A 30 34.37 6.10 -3.76
N CYS A 31 33.62 5.20 -3.13
CA CYS A 31 32.16 5.30 -3.06
C CYS A 31 31.74 6.62 -2.42
N MET A 32 32.28 6.96 -1.25
CA MET A 32 31.93 8.19 -0.55
C MET A 32 32.32 9.44 -1.35
N TRP A 33 33.46 9.40 -2.04
CA TRP A 33 33.86 10.47 -2.97
C TRP A 33 32.89 10.59 -4.15
N ILE A 34 32.47 9.49 -4.78
CA ILE A 34 31.49 9.48 -5.87
C ILE A 34 30.16 10.05 -5.39
N VAL A 35 29.65 9.64 -4.21
CA VAL A 35 28.42 10.22 -3.64
C VAL A 35 28.52 11.73 -3.53
N GLN A 36 29.62 12.23 -2.96
CA GLN A 36 29.84 13.65 -2.77
C GLN A 36 29.94 14.39 -4.10
N LEU A 37 30.67 13.82 -5.07
CA LEU A 37 30.76 14.35 -6.42
C LEU A 37 29.36 14.46 -7.05
N LEU A 38 28.57 13.38 -7.03
CA LEU A 38 27.24 13.36 -7.60
C LEU A 38 26.30 14.36 -6.90
N LEU A 39 26.40 14.52 -5.58
CA LEU A 39 25.63 15.53 -4.83
C LEU A 39 26.02 16.97 -5.20
N VAL A 40 27.29 17.24 -5.48
CA VAL A 40 27.73 18.56 -5.93
C VAL A 40 27.26 18.81 -7.36
N LEU A 41 27.44 17.83 -8.25
CA LEU A 41 27.03 17.92 -9.64
C LEU A 41 25.51 18.02 -9.79
N SER A 42 24.73 17.39 -8.91
CA SER A 42 23.27 17.46 -8.97
C SER A 42 22.69 18.83 -8.59
N LYS A 43 23.50 19.71 -7.99
CA LYS A 43 23.16 21.13 -7.80
C LYS A 43 23.37 21.97 -9.06
N VAL A 44 24.09 21.45 -10.06
CA VAL A 44 24.34 22.13 -11.34
C VAL A 44 23.46 21.49 -12.41
N GLU A 45 22.27 22.07 -12.62
CA GLU A 45 21.20 21.46 -13.43
C GLU A 45 21.65 21.01 -14.82
N SER A 46 22.43 21.84 -15.53
CA SER A 46 22.87 21.56 -16.89
C SER A 46 23.89 20.44 -17.00
N VAL A 47 24.59 20.07 -15.92
CA VAL A 47 25.69 19.08 -15.96
C VAL A 47 25.22 17.71 -15.52
N PHE A 48 24.29 17.63 -14.57
CA PHE A 48 23.88 16.37 -13.96
C PHE A 48 23.29 15.36 -14.97
N VAL A 49 22.57 15.84 -15.99
CA VAL A 49 21.95 14.99 -17.04
C VAL A 49 22.99 14.28 -17.90
N TYR A 50 24.21 14.81 -18.00
CA TYR A 50 25.29 14.23 -18.82
C TYR A 50 26.17 13.23 -18.05
N ILE A 51 25.88 13.00 -16.76
CA ILE A 51 26.68 12.06 -15.96
C ILE A 51 26.39 10.62 -16.42
N PRO A 52 27.43 9.84 -16.77
CA PRO A 52 27.24 8.45 -17.17
C PRO A 52 26.58 7.61 -16.08
N GLU A 53 25.58 6.83 -16.48
CA GLU A 53 24.79 5.94 -15.62
C GLU A 53 25.64 5.01 -14.74
N PHE A 54 26.76 4.54 -15.30
CA PHE A 54 27.74 3.68 -14.63
C PHE A 54 28.23 4.24 -13.28
N TYR A 55 28.37 5.56 -13.13
CA TYR A 55 28.80 6.14 -11.85
C TYR A 55 27.79 5.89 -10.73
N LEU A 56 26.49 5.91 -11.05
CA LEU A 56 25.42 5.66 -10.09
C LEU A 56 25.30 4.17 -9.80
N GLU A 57 25.30 3.33 -10.84
CA GLU A 57 25.20 1.88 -10.72
C GLU A 57 26.35 1.32 -9.84
N VAL A 58 27.60 1.64 -10.19
CA VAL A 58 28.78 1.21 -9.42
C VAL A 58 28.74 1.73 -8.00
N LEU A 59 28.29 2.97 -7.80
CA LEU A 59 28.15 3.52 -6.45
C LEU A 59 27.22 2.67 -5.59
N VAL A 60 26.02 2.37 -6.08
CA VAL A 60 25.01 1.62 -5.31
C VAL A 60 25.46 0.17 -5.09
N ASP A 61 26.03 -0.45 -6.12
CA ASP A 61 26.51 -1.83 -6.04
C ASP A 61 27.69 -1.97 -5.08
N CYS A 62 28.69 -1.11 -5.18
CA CYS A 62 29.83 -1.12 -4.27
C CYS A 62 29.39 -0.83 -2.83
N PHE A 63 28.48 0.14 -2.62
CA PHE A 63 27.92 0.43 -1.30
C PHE A 63 27.24 -0.79 -0.68
N HIS A 64 26.39 -1.49 -1.44
CA HIS A 64 25.71 -2.68 -0.94
C HIS A 64 26.61 -3.91 -0.81
N ALA A 65 27.61 -4.07 -1.68
CA ALA A 65 28.63 -5.12 -1.53
C ALA A 65 29.43 -4.93 -0.23
N LEU A 66 29.80 -3.69 0.09
CA LEU A 66 30.47 -3.36 1.36
C LEU A 66 29.54 -3.62 2.56
N ARG A 67 28.28 -3.19 2.47
CA ARG A 67 27.26 -3.38 3.53
C ARG A 67 27.03 -4.86 3.87
N ARG A 68 27.01 -5.74 2.86
CA ARG A 68 26.73 -7.18 3.00
C ARG A 68 27.99 -8.02 3.28
N SER A 69 29.17 -7.39 3.41
CA SER A 69 30.43 -8.12 3.60
C SER A 69 30.43 -8.93 4.90
N ASP A 70 30.86 -10.19 4.81
CA ASP A 70 31.05 -11.10 5.95
C ASP A 70 32.47 -11.71 5.93
N PRO A 71 33.33 -11.40 6.92
CA PRO A 71 33.08 -10.56 8.11
C PRO A 71 32.86 -9.07 7.76
N PRO A 72 32.14 -8.30 8.61
CA PRO A 72 31.85 -6.89 8.36
C PRO A 72 33.15 -6.10 8.22
N PHE A 73 33.35 -5.53 7.02
CA PHE A 73 34.58 -4.83 6.66
C PHE A 73 34.77 -3.50 7.43
N VAL A 74 33.67 -2.76 7.59
CA VAL A 74 33.60 -1.55 8.42
C VAL A 74 32.61 -1.87 9.55
N PRO A 75 32.98 -1.68 10.83
CA PRO A 75 31.98 -1.71 11.91
C PRO A 75 30.82 -0.78 11.53
N SER A 76 29.57 -1.20 11.72
CA SER A 76 28.40 -0.36 11.37
C SER A 76 28.55 1.08 11.86
N ALA A 77 29.19 1.26 13.03
CA ALA A 77 29.56 2.55 13.60
C ALA A 77 30.41 3.48 12.70
N LEU A 78 31.35 2.98 11.91
CA LEU A 78 32.16 3.79 10.98
C LEU A 78 31.40 4.13 9.70
N PHE A 79 30.55 3.19 9.23
CA PHE A 79 29.65 3.41 8.10
C PHE A 79 28.63 4.50 8.41
N ILE A 80 28.08 4.48 9.63
CA ILE A 80 27.13 5.48 10.13
C ILE A 80 27.81 6.82 10.40
N LYS A 81 29.03 6.82 10.95
CA LYS A 81 29.77 8.07 11.25
C LYS A 81 30.33 8.79 10.03
N GLN A 82 30.59 8.09 8.92
CA GLN A 82 31.19 8.68 7.73
C GLN A 82 30.40 8.28 6.47
N GLY A 83 29.87 9.26 5.74
CA GLY A 83 29.38 9.07 4.37
C GLY A 83 28.01 8.38 4.17
N LEU A 84 27.50 7.58 5.12
CA LEU A 84 26.11 7.07 5.04
C LEU A 84 25.10 8.22 4.92
N ALA A 85 25.27 9.30 5.69
CA ALA A 85 24.39 10.46 5.60
C ALA A 85 24.35 11.04 4.18
N SER A 86 25.50 11.14 3.51
CA SER A 86 25.60 11.64 2.13
C SER A 86 24.95 10.67 1.14
N PHE A 87 25.15 9.36 1.34
CA PHE A 87 24.50 8.36 0.50
C PHE A 87 22.98 8.42 0.66
N VAL A 88 22.48 8.51 1.90
CA VAL A 88 21.06 8.72 2.21
C VAL A 88 20.54 9.99 1.52
N THR A 89 21.21 11.13 1.69
CA THR A 89 20.85 12.39 1.02
C THR A 89 20.74 12.21 -0.50
N PHE A 90 21.68 11.49 -1.11
CA PHE A 90 21.68 11.26 -2.55
C PHE A 90 20.49 10.39 -2.97
N VAL A 91 20.30 9.21 -2.37
CA VAL A 91 19.22 8.29 -2.78
C VAL A 91 17.85 8.91 -2.57
N VAL A 92 17.60 9.62 -1.45
CA VAL A 92 16.29 10.23 -1.16
C VAL A 92 16.01 11.47 -2.02
N THR A 93 17.05 12.14 -2.51
CA THR A 93 16.89 13.29 -3.41
C THR A 93 16.62 12.85 -4.84
N HIS A 94 17.18 11.72 -5.27
CA HIS A 94 17.26 11.39 -6.69
C HIS A 94 16.40 10.20 -7.16
N PHE A 95 15.79 9.43 -6.26
CA PHE A 95 14.99 8.26 -6.67
C PHE A 95 13.77 8.61 -7.56
N ASN A 96 13.23 9.82 -7.43
CA ASN A 96 12.13 10.33 -8.25
C ASN A 96 12.55 11.58 -9.08
N ASP A 97 13.84 11.72 -9.37
CA ASP A 97 14.37 12.87 -10.10
C ASP A 97 14.27 12.65 -11.61
N PRO A 98 13.52 13.48 -12.36
CA PRO A 98 13.31 13.30 -13.79
C PRO A 98 14.59 13.49 -14.61
N ARG A 99 15.65 14.08 -14.04
CA ARG A 99 16.96 14.22 -14.68
C ARG A 99 17.68 12.88 -14.84
N ILE A 100 17.30 11.86 -14.06
CA ILE A 100 17.76 10.48 -14.24
C ILE A 100 16.80 9.78 -15.21
N SER A 101 17.14 9.81 -16.49
CA SER A 101 16.34 9.24 -17.58
C SER A 101 16.12 7.74 -17.41
N SER A 102 17.15 7.01 -16.98
CA SER A 102 17.05 5.56 -16.75
C SER A 102 16.17 5.26 -15.55
N ALA A 103 15.02 4.67 -15.85
CA ALA A 103 14.08 4.27 -14.83
C ALA A 103 14.58 3.04 -14.05
N ASP A 104 15.50 2.24 -14.60
CA ASP A 104 16.14 1.14 -13.88
C ASP A 104 17.07 1.66 -12.77
N LEU A 105 17.75 2.79 -13.01
CA LEU A 105 18.53 3.47 -11.96
C LEU A 105 17.63 4.06 -10.87
N ARG A 106 16.49 4.66 -11.23
CA ARG A 106 15.50 5.14 -10.25
C ARG A 106 14.97 3.99 -9.39
N ASP A 107 14.67 2.85 -10.00
CA ASP A 107 14.28 1.63 -9.29
C ASP A 107 15.42 1.07 -8.42
N LEU A 108 16.67 1.18 -8.85
CA LEU A 108 17.86 0.81 -8.07
C LEU A 108 17.99 1.67 -6.81
N LEU A 109 17.77 2.99 -6.91
CA LEU A 109 17.74 3.90 -5.76
C LEU A 109 16.60 3.56 -4.79
N LEU A 110 15.39 3.32 -5.30
CA LEU A 110 14.25 2.88 -4.49
C LEU A 110 14.52 1.56 -3.77
N LYS A 111 15.09 0.56 -4.45
CA LYS A 111 15.50 -0.71 -3.84
C LYS A 111 16.54 -0.48 -2.75
N SER A 112 17.48 0.44 -2.96
CA SER A 112 18.48 0.80 -1.96
C SER A 112 17.83 1.35 -0.68
N ILE A 113 16.89 2.29 -0.82
CA ILE A 113 16.10 2.82 0.30
C ILE A 113 15.34 1.69 0.99
N SER A 114 14.61 0.88 0.23
CA SER A 114 13.80 -0.24 0.75
C SER A 114 14.62 -1.22 1.58
N VAL A 115 15.86 -1.50 1.17
CA VAL A 115 16.79 -2.37 1.91
C VAL A 115 17.32 -1.68 3.17
N LEU A 116 17.64 -0.39 3.12
CA LEU A 116 18.24 0.31 4.24
C LEU A 116 17.24 0.53 5.39
N VAL A 117 16.00 0.93 5.09
CA VAL A 117 14.97 1.19 6.13
C VAL A 117 14.55 -0.07 6.91
N GLN A 118 14.95 -1.27 6.46
CA GLN A 118 14.69 -2.54 7.16
C GLN A 118 15.56 -2.75 8.40
N TYR A 119 16.65 -2.00 8.56
CA TYR A 119 17.53 -2.13 9.72
C TYR A 119 17.49 -0.85 10.55
N LYS A 120 17.36 -1.00 11.87
CA LYS A 120 17.21 0.11 12.83
C LYS A 120 18.33 1.15 12.74
N ASP A 121 19.58 0.71 12.64
CA ASP A 121 20.75 1.59 12.57
C ASP A 121 20.74 2.49 11.33
N TYR A 122 20.34 1.94 10.18
CA TYR A 122 20.24 2.71 8.94
C TYR A 122 19.00 3.61 8.98
N LEU A 123 17.86 3.14 9.48
CA LEU A 123 16.64 3.94 9.63
C LEU A 123 16.88 5.20 10.45
N ALA A 124 17.62 5.11 11.57
CA ALA A 124 17.99 6.27 12.38
C ALA A 124 18.76 7.35 11.59
N SER A 125 19.52 6.93 10.56
CA SER A 125 20.21 7.86 9.65
C SER A 125 19.26 8.54 8.67
N PHE A 126 18.12 7.93 8.32
CA PHE A 126 17.07 8.62 7.57
C PHE A 126 16.31 9.61 8.47
N GLU A 127 16.01 9.23 9.71
CA GLU A 127 15.28 10.05 10.68
C GLU A 127 16.02 11.32 11.12
N THR A 128 17.34 11.36 10.93
CA THR A 128 18.20 12.51 11.26
C THR A 128 18.69 13.25 10.01
N ASN A 129 18.35 12.79 8.81
CA ASN A 129 18.79 13.40 7.56
C ASN A 129 17.79 14.44 7.07
N GLU A 130 18.23 15.69 6.96
CA GLU A 130 17.37 16.82 6.55
C GLU A 130 16.69 16.61 5.20
N ALA A 131 17.41 16.11 4.19
CA ALA A 131 16.84 15.87 2.87
C ALA A 131 15.80 14.74 2.89
N ALA A 132 16.03 13.69 3.69
CA ALA A 132 15.07 12.61 3.86
C ALA A 132 13.79 13.12 4.53
N ILE A 133 13.92 13.86 5.63
CA ILE A 133 12.78 14.44 6.36
C ILE A 133 11.93 15.35 5.47
N GLN A 134 12.57 16.23 4.70
CA GLN A 134 11.87 17.25 3.92
C GLN A 134 11.27 16.71 2.61
N ARG A 135 11.94 15.80 1.92
CA ARG A 135 11.59 15.43 0.53
C ARG A 135 10.96 14.05 0.41
N MET A 136 11.44 13.08 1.19
CA MET A 136 11.10 11.68 1.01
C MET A 136 9.59 11.38 1.15
N PRO A 137 8.84 11.96 2.11
CA PRO A 137 7.40 11.68 2.24
C PRO A 137 6.61 11.99 0.97
N LYS A 138 6.69 13.23 0.48
CA LYS A 138 5.99 13.66 -0.74
C LYS A 138 6.49 12.93 -1.98
N ALA A 139 7.80 12.72 -2.08
CA ALA A 139 8.39 12.01 -3.22
C ALA A 139 7.95 10.54 -3.27
N LEU A 140 7.78 9.85 -2.13
CA LEU A 140 7.26 8.48 -2.09
C LEU A 140 5.80 8.41 -2.53
N LEU A 141 4.94 9.31 -2.05
CA LEU A 141 3.55 9.38 -2.46
C LEU A 141 3.44 9.63 -3.98
N SER A 142 4.27 10.53 -4.52
CA SER A 142 4.31 10.83 -5.95
C SER A 142 4.83 9.66 -6.79
N ALA A 143 5.84 8.94 -6.30
CA ALA A 143 6.49 7.82 -6.99
C ALA A 143 5.69 6.51 -6.90
N PHE A 144 4.61 6.47 -6.13
CA PHE A 144 3.65 5.37 -6.17
C PHE A 144 2.89 5.45 -7.50
N ASP A 145 3.42 4.82 -8.54
CA ASP A 145 2.87 4.77 -9.89
C ASP A 145 2.85 3.33 -10.42
N ASN A 146 2.41 3.13 -11.67
CA ASN A 146 2.28 1.79 -12.28
C ASN A 146 3.59 1.01 -12.38
N ARG A 147 4.75 1.65 -12.21
CA ARG A 147 6.07 1.01 -12.33
C ARG A 147 6.68 0.72 -10.95
N SER A 148 6.67 1.71 -10.06
CA SER A 148 7.45 1.67 -8.81
C SER A 148 6.60 1.42 -7.56
N TRP A 149 5.31 1.10 -7.71
CA TRP A 149 4.41 0.78 -6.59
C TRP A 149 4.92 -0.33 -5.68
N ILE A 150 5.56 -1.40 -6.17
CA ILE A 150 6.09 -2.49 -5.32
C ILE A 150 7.20 -1.98 -4.37
N PRO A 151 8.32 -1.41 -4.86
CA PRO A 151 9.36 -0.93 -3.95
C PRO A 151 8.88 0.21 -3.05
N VAL A 152 7.99 1.10 -3.53
CA VAL A 152 7.39 2.15 -2.71
C VAL A 152 6.50 1.56 -1.61
N THR A 153 5.66 0.56 -1.91
CA THR A 153 4.86 -0.16 -0.90
C THR A 153 5.74 -0.76 0.17
N ASN A 154 6.85 -1.40 -0.22
CA ASN A 154 7.78 -2.00 0.74
C ASN A 154 8.45 -0.95 1.65
N ILE A 155 8.77 0.24 1.12
CA ILE A 155 9.30 1.35 1.92
C ILE A 155 8.22 1.85 2.88
N LEU A 156 7.03 2.22 2.37
CA LEU A 156 5.92 2.72 3.17
C LEU A 156 5.53 1.74 4.27
N LEU A 157 5.41 0.45 3.97
CA LEU A 157 5.13 -0.58 4.94
C LEU A 157 6.14 -0.55 6.11
N ARG A 158 7.44 -0.42 5.82
CA ARG A 158 8.49 -0.39 6.85
C ARG A 158 8.39 0.87 7.70
N LEU A 159 8.14 2.03 7.10
CA LEU A 159 7.98 3.29 7.83
C LEU A 159 6.71 3.28 8.69
N CYS A 160 5.61 2.76 8.16
CA CYS A 160 4.28 2.74 8.79
C CYS A 160 4.04 1.55 9.75
N LYS A 161 5.02 0.67 9.99
CA LYS A 161 4.81 -0.47 10.91
C LYS A 161 4.45 0.00 12.32
N GLY A 162 3.53 -0.73 12.97
CA GLY A 162 3.23 -0.58 14.40
C GLY A 162 2.03 0.31 14.73
N SER A 163 1.31 0.85 13.73
CA SER A 163 0.07 1.63 13.90
C SER A 163 -1.21 0.84 13.62
N GLY A 164 -1.12 -0.41 13.17
CA GLY A 164 -2.25 -1.23 12.74
C GLY A 164 -2.78 -2.19 13.81
N PHE A 165 -4.02 -2.67 13.62
CA PHE A 165 -4.62 -3.73 14.42
C PHE A 165 -3.76 -5.00 14.39
N GLY A 166 -3.53 -5.58 15.56
CA GLY A 166 -2.69 -6.76 15.75
C GLY A 166 -1.20 -6.55 15.42
N SER A 167 -0.75 -5.32 15.15
CA SER A 167 0.67 -5.02 14.99
C SER A 167 1.31 -4.88 16.37
N SER A 168 1.72 -6.01 16.97
CA SER A 168 2.39 -5.96 18.27
C SER A 168 3.65 -5.09 18.17
N LYS A 169 3.81 -4.15 19.11
CA LYS A 169 5.04 -3.34 19.25
C LYS A 169 6.26 -4.16 19.69
N HIS A 170 6.10 -5.49 19.86
CA HIS A 170 7.08 -6.40 20.46
C HIS A 170 7.99 -7.13 19.46
N GLY A 171 7.86 -6.88 18.16
CA GLY A 171 8.82 -7.35 17.16
C GLY A 171 10.00 -6.40 17.02
N GLU A 172 11.22 -6.92 16.90
CA GLU A 172 12.48 -6.20 16.65
C GLU A 172 12.53 -5.42 15.30
N SER A 173 11.38 -5.08 14.71
CA SER A 173 11.29 -4.36 13.44
C SER A 173 11.52 -2.85 13.62
N SER A 174 12.17 -2.25 12.63
CA SER A 174 12.45 -0.83 12.51
C SER A 174 11.19 -0.05 12.09
N SER A 175 10.31 0.31 13.03
CA SER A 175 9.27 1.32 12.77
C SER A 175 9.80 2.73 13.02
N SER A 176 9.28 3.72 12.28
CA SER A 176 9.67 5.12 12.44
C SER A 176 8.48 5.99 12.81
N VAL A 177 8.41 6.43 14.07
CA VAL A 177 7.41 7.41 14.52
C VAL A 177 7.62 8.76 13.79
N VAL A 178 8.88 9.10 13.48
CA VAL A 178 9.24 10.33 12.76
C VAL A 178 8.62 10.32 11.36
N PHE A 179 8.87 9.28 10.55
CA PHE A 179 8.32 9.22 9.19
C PHE A 179 6.81 8.98 9.16
N GLN A 180 6.21 8.35 10.17
CA GLN A 180 4.75 8.27 10.30
C GLN A 180 4.14 9.67 10.41
N GLY A 181 4.67 10.51 11.31
CA GLY A 181 4.25 11.91 11.43
C GLY A 181 4.49 12.70 10.14
N LEU A 182 5.67 12.57 9.51
CA LEU A 182 5.97 13.29 8.28
C LEU A 182 5.10 12.88 7.08
N LEU A 183 4.76 11.58 6.97
CA LEU A 183 3.83 11.09 5.95
C LEU A 183 2.43 11.64 6.19
N ARG A 184 1.95 11.63 7.44
CA ARG A 184 0.68 12.25 7.83
C ARG A 184 0.66 13.73 7.42
N GLU A 185 1.67 14.51 7.80
CA GLU A 185 1.76 15.92 7.46
C GLU A 185 1.79 16.14 5.95
N ALA A 186 2.53 15.32 5.20
CA ALA A 186 2.57 15.40 3.74
C ALA A 186 1.19 15.16 3.10
N CYS A 187 0.41 14.22 3.63
CA CYS A 187 -0.94 13.94 3.14
C CYS A 187 -1.93 15.05 3.47
N ILE A 188 -1.85 15.65 4.67
CA ILE A 188 -2.75 16.73 5.09
C ILE A 188 -2.47 18.04 4.33
N HIS A 189 -1.20 18.38 4.12
CA HIS A 189 -0.83 19.64 3.46
C HIS A 189 -1.03 19.63 1.94
N ASP A 190 -1.13 18.46 1.32
CA ASP A 190 -1.24 18.29 -0.13
C ASP A 190 -2.34 17.27 -0.46
N GLU A 191 -3.59 17.71 -0.30
CA GLU A 191 -4.79 16.89 -0.54
C GLU A 191 -4.84 16.33 -1.97
N GLY A 192 -4.34 17.09 -2.96
CA GLY A 192 -4.28 16.67 -4.35
C GLY A 192 -3.32 15.50 -4.56
N LEU A 193 -2.10 15.59 -3.99
CA LEU A 193 -1.13 14.49 -4.00
C LEU A 193 -1.68 13.26 -3.28
N PHE A 194 -2.30 13.45 -2.11
CA PHE A 194 -2.85 12.33 -1.35
C PHE A 194 -4.04 11.67 -2.05
N SER A 195 -4.94 12.45 -2.66
CA SER A 195 -6.06 11.94 -3.45
C SER A 195 -5.56 11.13 -4.66
N ALA A 196 -4.53 11.62 -5.38
CA ALA A 196 -3.91 10.89 -6.46
C ALA A 196 -3.25 9.59 -5.98
N PHE A 197 -2.55 9.62 -4.84
CA PHE A 197 -1.97 8.44 -4.20
C PHE A 197 -3.04 7.42 -3.81
N LEU A 198 -4.09 7.84 -3.09
CA LEU A 198 -5.20 6.96 -2.69
C LEU A 198 -5.88 6.34 -3.90
N ASN A 199 -6.11 7.12 -4.96
CA ASN A 199 -6.70 6.60 -6.17
C ASN A 199 -5.86 5.47 -6.78
N ARG A 200 -4.54 5.67 -6.88
CA ARG A 200 -3.61 4.64 -7.35
C ARG A 200 -3.59 3.44 -6.40
N LEU A 201 -3.54 3.66 -5.08
CA LEU A 201 -3.55 2.60 -4.07
C LEU A 201 -4.79 1.71 -4.18
N PHE A 202 -5.98 2.30 -4.29
CA PHE A 202 -7.22 1.56 -4.51
C PHE A 202 -7.18 0.76 -5.82
N ASN A 203 -6.75 1.38 -6.92
CA ASN A 203 -6.66 0.69 -8.21
C ASN A 203 -5.68 -0.49 -8.15
N THR A 204 -4.51 -0.31 -7.52
CA THR A 204 -3.51 -1.36 -7.31
C THR A 204 -4.04 -2.47 -6.42
N LEU A 205 -4.76 -2.14 -5.34
CA LEU A 205 -5.41 -3.12 -4.45
C LEU A 205 -6.48 -3.95 -5.19
N SER A 206 -7.37 -3.30 -5.92
CA SER A 206 -8.39 -3.98 -6.72
C SER A 206 -7.75 -4.92 -7.75
N TRP A 207 -6.73 -4.46 -8.49
CA TRP A 207 -6.00 -5.29 -9.44
C TRP A 207 -5.31 -6.48 -8.76
N THR A 208 -4.59 -6.24 -7.66
CA THR A 208 -3.90 -7.30 -6.90
C THR A 208 -4.90 -8.34 -6.40
N MET A 209 -6.08 -7.91 -5.96
CA MET A 209 -7.14 -8.80 -5.51
C MET A 209 -7.75 -9.62 -6.65
N THR A 210 -7.95 -9.03 -7.84
CA THR A 210 -8.37 -9.79 -9.03
C THR A 210 -7.33 -10.84 -9.42
N GLU A 211 -6.05 -10.48 -9.46
CA GLU A 211 -4.95 -11.42 -9.74
C GLU A 211 -4.85 -12.52 -8.68
N PHE A 212 -5.09 -12.18 -7.41
CA PHE A 212 -5.17 -13.15 -6.33
C PHE A 212 -6.30 -14.15 -6.57
N SER A 213 -7.51 -13.67 -6.86
CA SER A 213 -8.68 -14.51 -7.15
C SER A 213 -8.46 -15.43 -8.36
N VAL A 214 -7.82 -14.93 -9.43
CA VAL A 214 -7.45 -15.75 -10.59
C VAL A 214 -6.42 -16.81 -10.19
N SER A 215 -5.38 -16.42 -9.45
CA SER A 215 -4.32 -17.35 -9.02
C SER A 215 -4.87 -18.45 -8.09
N VAL A 216 -5.85 -18.14 -7.25
CA VAL A 216 -6.55 -19.14 -6.42
C VAL A 216 -7.30 -20.16 -7.30
N ARG A 217 -8.06 -19.70 -8.30
CA ARG A 217 -8.80 -20.58 -9.22
C ARG A 217 -7.84 -21.45 -10.05
N GLU A 218 -6.75 -20.86 -10.56
CA GLU A 218 -5.70 -21.58 -11.28
C GLU A 218 -5.11 -22.72 -10.44
N MET A 219 -4.88 -22.49 -9.13
CA MET A 219 -4.38 -23.53 -8.22
C MET A 219 -5.42 -24.60 -7.88
N GLN A 220 -6.71 -24.27 -7.88
CA GLN A 220 -7.79 -25.24 -7.67
C GLN A 220 -7.98 -26.16 -8.89
N GLU A 221 -7.75 -25.64 -10.10
CA GLU A 221 -7.97 -26.37 -11.36
C GLU A 221 -6.74 -27.16 -11.83
N ASN A 222 -5.51 -26.68 -11.57
CA ASN A 222 -4.27 -27.27 -12.09
C ASN A 222 -3.34 -27.82 -11.00
N PHE A 223 -3.30 -29.14 -10.85
CA PHE A 223 -2.38 -29.84 -9.92
C PHE A 223 -0.95 -30.02 -10.47
N GLN A 224 -0.71 -29.77 -11.77
CA GLN A 224 0.61 -29.89 -12.41
C GLN A 224 1.34 -28.54 -12.36
N GLY A 225 2.58 -28.51 -11.85
CA GLY A 225 3.37 -27.26 -11.74
C GLY A 225 3.12 -26.44 -10.47
N LEU A 226 2.59 -27.07 -9.41
CA LEU A 226 2.17 -26.46 -8.15
C LEU A 226 3.22 -25.50 -7.53
N GLU A 227 4.52 -25.78 -7.64
CA GLU A 227 5.56 -24.93 -7.02
C GLU A 227 5.66 -23.52 -7.63
N LEU A 228 5.53 -23.39 -8.95
CA LEU A 228 5.60 -22.08 -9.61
C LEU A 228 4.34 -21.26 -9.33
N LEU A 229 3.17 -21.92 -9.42
CA LEU A 229 1.88 -21.33 -9.10
C LEU A 229 1.81 -20.88 -7.64
N GLN A 230 2.34 -21.69 -6.72
CA GLN A 230 2.40 -21.36 -5.29
C GLN A 230 3.32 -20.15 -5.02
N ARG A 231 4.47 -20.04 -5.68
CA ARG A 231 5.34 -18.85 -5.55
C ARG A 231 4.66 -17.58 -6.05
N LYS A 232 3.96 -17.66 -7.19
CA LYS A 232 3.16 -16.55 -7.75
C LYS A 232 2.07 -16.15 -6.76
N TRP A 233 1.31 -17.12 -6.25
CA TRP A 233 0.24 -16.88 -5.27
C TRP A 233 0.77 -16.26 -3.97
N ASN A 234 1.85 -16.80 -3.39
CA ASN A 234 2.49 -16.24 -2.19
C ASN A 234 2.89 -14.78 -2.41
N ALA A 235 3.55 -14.48 -3.52
CA ALA A 235 4.00 -13.12 -3.83
C ALA A 235 2.82 -12.14 -3.99
N ILE A 236 1.74 -12.55 -4.66
CA ILE A 236 0.52 -11.73 -4.82
C ILE A 236 -0.18 -11.55 -3.46
N PHE A 237 -0.26 -12.59 -2.64
CA PHE A 237 -0.88 -12.52 -1.32
C PHE A 237 -0.10 -11.60 -0.37
N ASP A 238 1.23 -11.73 -0.32
CA ASP A 238 2.09 -10.87 0.48
C ASP A 238 1.93 -9.40 0.08
N LEU A 239 1.85 -9.15 -1.23
CA LEU A 239 1.63 -7.83 -1.77
C LEU A 239 0.25 -7.26 -1.41
N LEU A 240 -0.81 -8.07 -1.52
CA LEU A 240 -2.16 -7.70 -1.09
C LEU A 240 -2.17 -7.31 0.39
N CYS A 241 -1.53 -8.10 1.25
CA CYS A 241 -1.38 -7.80 2.67
C CYS A 241 -0.65 -6.46 2.89
N ASN A 242 0.47 -6.25 2.19
CA ASN A 242 1.29 -5.05 2.33
C ASN A 242 0.54 -3.77 1.90
N LEU A 243 -0.17 -3.82 0.77
CA LEU A 243 -0.99 -2.70 0.31
C LEU A 243 -2.15 -2.42 1.28
N THR A 244 -2.79 -3.46 1.81
CA THR A 244 -3.90 -3.30 2.77
C THR A 244 -3.40 -2.70 4.09
N ARG A 245 -2.15 -3.00 4.50
CA ARG A 245 -1.49 -2.36 5.66
C ARG A 245 -1.16 -0.89 5.41
N VAL A 246 -0.78 -0.51 4.19
CA VAL A 246 -0.60 0.90 3.82
C VAL A 246 -1.94 1.63 3.84
N LEU A 247 -3.02 1.00 3.38
CA LEU A 247 -4.37 1.55 3.45
C LEU A 247 -4.86 1.70 4.91
N GLU A 248 -4.59 0.70 5.76
CA GLU A 248 -4.85 0.76 7.21
C GLU A 248 -4.14 1.95 7.87
N PHE A 249 -2.89 2.23 7.49
CA PHE A 249 -2.18 3.42 7.94
C PHE A 249 -2.88 4.71 7.50
N CYS A 250 -3.34 4.77 6.24
CA CYS A 250 -4.06 5.95 5.72
C CYS A 250 -5.35 6.22 6.49
N THR A 251 -6.14 5.17 6.81
CA THR A 251 -7.38 5.35 7.59
C THR A 251 -7.12 5.67 9.05
N CYS A 252 -5.97 5.28 9.60
CA CYS A 252 -5.55 5.63 10.95
C CYS A 252 -5.15 7.10 11.07
N GLU A 253 -4.26 7.56 10.18
CA GLU A 253 -3.64 8.89 10.30
C GLU A 253 -4.45 10.00 9.65
N ILE A 254 -5.20 9.68 8.58
CA ILE A 254 -6.01 10.64 7.81
C ILE A 254 -7.45 10.10 7.61
N PRO A 255 -8.20 9.80 8.70
CA PRO A 255 -9.57 9.28 8.60
C PRO A 255 -10.52 10.24 7.87
N GLN A 256 -10.28 11.56 7.96
CA GLN A 256 -11.14 12.57 7.33
C GLN A 256 -11.18 12.48 5.79
N ALA A 257 -10.14 11.94 5.15
CA ALA A 257 -10.17 11.72 3.70
C ALA A 257 -11.21 10.67 3.26
N PHE A 258 -11.73 9.88 4.21
CA PHE A 258 -12.79 8.89 4.00
C PHE A 258 -14.12 9.37 4.57
N LEU A 259 -14.09 10.10 5.70
CA LEU A 259 -15.29 10.49 6.43
C LEU A 259 -15.86 11.85 6.03
N SER A 260 -15.07 12.74 5.43
CA SER A 260 -15.51 14.09 5.07
C SER A 260 -15.66 14.27 3.56
N GLY A 261 -16.59 15.14 3.15
CA GLY A 261 -16.84 15.43 1.72
C GLY A 261 -17.58 14.30 1.02
N SER A 262 -17.27 14.05 -0.26
CA SER A 262 -17.93 12.97 -1.01
C SER A 262 -17.66 11.60 -0.39
N ASP A 263 -18.68 10.75 -0.27
CA ASP A 263 -18.54 9.38 0.23
C ASP A 263 -17.77 8.43 -0.72
N MET A 264 -17.22 8.92 -1.84
CA MET A 264 -16.53 8.13 -2.86
C MET A 264 -15.38 7.27 -2.32
N ASN A 265 -14.51 7.84 -1.47
CA ASN A 265 -13.41 7.08 -0.88
C ASN A 265 -13.93 6.00 0.08
N LEU A 266 -14.98 6.31 0.85
CA LEU A 266 -15.61 5.36 1.76
C LEU A 266 -16.31 4.24 1.00
N ARG A 267 -17.05 4.54 -0.08
CA ARG A 267 -17.67 3.53 -0.96
C ARG A 267 -16.63 2.60 -1.59
N ARG A 268 -15.54 3.14 -2.14
CA ARG A 268 -14.44 2.32 -2.70
C ARG A 268 -13.80 1.44 -1.63
N LEU A 269 -13.66 1.95 -0.41
CA LEU A 269 -13.12 1.21 0.72
C LEU A 269 -14.05 0.07 1.15
N THR A 270 -15.35 0.32 1.28
CA THR A 270 -16.32 -0.73 1.63
C THR A 270 -16.40 -1.79 0.53
N GLU A 271 -16.42 -1.40 -0.74
CA GLU A 271 -16.37 -2.33 -1.89
C GLU A 271 -15.13 -3.22 -1.82
N LEU A 272 -13.96 -2.64 -1.56
CA LEU A 272 -12.70 -3.39 -1.45
C LEU A 272 -12.73 -4.36 -0.26
N ILE A 273 -13.18 -3.92 0.92
CA ILE A 273 -13.30 -4.78 2.11
C ILE A 273 -14.21 -5.97 1.80
N VAL A 274 -15.37 -5.71 1.20
CA VAL A 274 -16.33 -6.77 0.85
C VAL A 274 -15.75 -7.70 -0.20
N PHE A 275 -15.05 -7.17 -1.22
CA PHE A 275 -14.40 -7.98 -2.24
C PHE A 275 -13.35 -8.92 -1.64
N ILE A 276 -12.47 -8.39 -0.78
CA ILE A 276 -11.42 -9.17 -0.10
C ILE A 276 -12.04 -10.22 0.82
N LEU A 277 -13.00 -9.84 1.68
CA LEU A 277 -13.65 -10.77 2.61
C LEU A 277 -14.38 -11.89 1.87
N SER A 278 -15.20 -11.54 0.87
CA SER A 278 -15.97 -12.53 0.09
C SER A 278 -15.08 -13.60 -0.51
N HIS A 279 -13.91 -13.22 -1.04
CA HIS A 279 -12.98 -14.17 -1.61
C HIS A 279 -12.18 -14.94 -0.56
N ILE A 280 -11.71 -14.33 0.52
CA ILE A 280 -10.96 -15.06 1.55
C ILE A 280 -11.85 -16.07 2.28
N THR A 281 -13.13 -15.75 2.48
CA THR A 281 -14.09 -16.63 3.13
C THR A 281 -14.66 -17.69 2.20
N SER A 282 -14.84 -17.40 0.90
CA SER A 282 -15.33 -18.39 -0.09
C SER A 282 -14.25 -19.29 -0.66
N ALA A 283 -13.00 -18.80 -0.79
CA ALA A 283 -11.90 -19.50 -1.46
C ALA A 283 -11.32 -20.68 -0.67
N ALA A 284 -11.85 -21.03 0.50
CA ALA A 284 -11.15 -21.94 1.40
C ALA A 284 -12.05 -22.97 2.08
N ASP A 285 -12.04 -24.18 1.50
CA ASP A 285 -11.68 -25.32 2.33
C ASP A 285 -10.43 -24.96 3.15
N ALA A 286 -10.47 -25.19 4.46
CA ALA A 286 -9.33 -24.97 5.35
C ALA A 286 -8.02 -25.60 4.83
N GLU A 287 -8.15 -26.64 3.99
CA GLU A 287 -7.07 -27.35 3.31
C GLU A 287 -6.23 -26.49 2.35
N PHE A 288 -6.77 -25.46 1.69
CA PHE A 288 -6.01 -24.65 0.72
C PHE A 288 -4.92 -23.79 1.39
N PHE A 289 -5.25 -23.15 2.50
CA PHE A 289 -4.26 -22.42 3.32
C PHE A 289 -3.33 -23.40 4.08
N ASP A 290 -3.79 -24.63 4.38
CA ASP A 290 -2.97 -25.69 4.98
C ASP A 290 -2.02 -26.35 3.97
N MET A 291 -2.33 -26.34 2.68
CA MET A 291 -1.52 -26.95 1.62
C MET A 291 -0.14 -26.29 1.47
N SER A 292 -0.04 -25.00 1.80
CA SER A 292 1.24 -24.27 1.87
C SER A 292 2.12 -24.71 3.05
N LEU A 293 1.58 -25.40 4.06
CA LEU A 293 2.34 -25.86 5.24
C LEU A 293 3.02 -27.22 5.04
N ARG A 294 2.57 -28.05 4.10
CA ARG A 294 2.97 -29.47 4.04
C ARG A 294 4.28 -29.76 3.31
N ARG A 295 4.93 -28.81 2.63
CA ARG A 295 6.22 -29.08 1.93
C ARG A 295 7.18 -27.89 1.92
N HIS A 296 7.94 -27.70 3.00
CA HIS A 296 9.41 -27.53 3.04
C HIS A 296 9.85 -27.12 4.44
N GLY A 297 10.87 -27.81 4.99
CA GLY A 297 11.52 -27.49 6.26
C GLY A 297 12.41 -26.25 6.22
N GLN A 298 11.96 -25.16 5.60
CA GLN A 298 12.61 -23.85 5.63
C GLN A 298 11.65 -22.82 6.20
N SER A 299 12.13 -22.02 7.14
CA SER A 299 11.41 -20.98 7.87
C SER A 299 11.00 -19.81 6.96
N VAL A 300 10.08 -20.05 6.02
CA VAL A 300 9.34 -18.98 5.36
C VAL A 300 8.27 -18.52 6.36
N GLU A 301 8.20 -17.21 6.62
CA GLU A 301 7.18 -16.60 7.47
C GLU A 301 5.82 -17.22 7.13
N LYS A 302 5.19 -17.85 8.13
CA LYS A 302 3.97 -18.65 7.93
C LYS A 302 2.87 -17.75 7.35
N ILE A 303 2.58 -17.90 6.06
CA ILE A 303 1.45 -17.22 5.41
C ILE A 303 0.19 -17.58 6.18
N ASN A 304 -0.45 -16.58 6.74
CA ASN A 304 -1.58 -16.74 7.66
C ASN A 304 -2.69 -15.77 7.26
N ARG A 305 -3.94 -16.22 7.39
CA ARG A 305 -5.14 -15.37 7.16
C ARG A 305 -5.11 -14.11 8.04
N ASP A 306 -4.46 -14.19 9.19
CA ASP A 306 -4.18 -13.03 10.06
C ASP A 306 -3.57 -11.84 9.32
N MET A 307 -2.69 -12.09 8.34
CA MET A 307 -1.95 -11.04 7.65
C MET A 307 -2.86 -10.08 6.88
N ILE A 308 -4.01 -10.58 6.40
CA ILE A 308 -4.99 -9.84 5.61
C ILE A 308 -6.25 -9.51 6.41
N LEU A 309 -6.70 -10.38 7.33
CA LEU A 309 -7.89 -10.09 8.15
C LEU A 309 -7.60 -8.97 9.17
N ALA A 310 -6.42 -8.96 9.78
CA ALA A 310 -6.07 -7.96 10.78
C ALA A 310 -6.13 -6.52 10.23
N PRO A 311 -5.51 -6.17 9.07
CA PRO A 311 -5.62 -4.82 8.55
C PRO A 311 -7.04 -4.45 8.12
N LEU A 312 -7.90 -5.38 7.70
CA LEU A 312 -9.30 -5.10 7.41
C LEU A 312 -10.07 -4.68 8.68
N VAL A 313 -9.86 -5.41 9.78
CA VAL A 313 -10.43 -5.05 11.08
C VAL A 313 -9.92 -3.68 11.53
N GLY A 314 -8.62 -3.44 11.41
CA GLY A 314 -8.03 -2.15 11.76
C GLY A 314 -8.57 -1.00 10.92
N ILE A 315 -8.73 -1.18 9.61
CA ILE A 315 -9.36 -0.19 8.72
C ILE A 315 -10.75 0.21 9.24
N ILE A 316 -11.61 -0.77 9.54
CA ILE A 316 -12.97 -0.50 10.02
C ILE A 316 -12.90 0.23 11.36
N LEU A 317 -12.11 -0.28 12.31
CA LEU A 317 -12.00 0.32 13.64
C LEU A 317 -11.43 1.74 13.61
N ASN A 318 -10.47 2.03 12.72
CA ASN A 318 -9.89 3.37 12.58
C ASN A 318 -10.94 4.40 12.15
N LEU A 319 -11.88 4.01 11.27
CA LEU A 319 -12.99 4.88 10.88
C LEU A 319 -14.02 5.07 12.00
N LEU A 320 -14.25 4.04 12.81
CA LEU A 320 -15.18 4.10 13.95
C LEU A 320 -14.63 4.90 15.14
N ASP A 321 -13.32 4.88 15.33
CA ASP A 321 -12.61 5.61 16.41
C ASP A 321 -12.23 7.04 15.99
N ALA A 322 -12.46 7.42 14.74
CA ALA A 322 -12.09 8.73 14.23
C ALA A 322 -12.77 9.84 15.04
N PRO A 323 -12.04 10.89 15.45
CA PRO A 323 -12.64 11.99 16.18
C PRO A 323 -13.67 12.71 15.31
N VAL A 324 -14.85 12.94 15.88
CA VAL A 324 -15.88 13.79 15.27
C VAL A 324 -15.33 15.22 15.29
N GLU A 325 -15.02 15.77 14.13
CA GLU A 325 -14.60 17.17 14.05
C GLU A 325 -15.80 18.06 14.41
N THR A 326 -15.60 19.01 15.31
CA THR A 326 -16.63 19.94 15.79
C THR A 326 -17.03 21.00 14.75
N GLU A 327 -16.39 21.01 13.59
CA GLU A 327 -16.75 21.89 12.49
C GLU A 327 -17.93 21.29 11.71
N TYR A 328 -18.88 22.14 11.32
CA TYR A 328 -20.18 21.84 10.69
C TYR A 328 -20.09 21.16 9.29
N ARG A 329 -19.17 20.22 9.08
CA ARG A 329 -19.13 19.37 7.89
C ARG A 329 -19.93 18.11 8.15
N GLU A 330 -20.87 17.81 7.27
CA GLU A 330 -21.58 16.53 7.26
C GLU A 330 -20.54 15.41 7.10
N GLN A 331 -20.44 14.55 8.12
CA GLN A 331 -19.61 13.36 8.07
C GLN A 331 -20.39 12.22 7.44
N ASN A 332 -19.71 11.45 6.59
CA ASN A 332 -20.25 10.26 5.96
C ASN A 332 -20.55 9.20 7.03
N ASP A 333 -21.79 8.72 7.06
CA ASP A 333 -22.19 7.64 7.96
C ASP A 333 -21.66 6.31 7.43
N VAL A 334 -20.63 5.78 8.11
CA VAL A 334 -19.98 4.51 7.77
C VAL A 334 -20.98 3.36 7.72
N VAL A 335 -21.90 3.28 8.69
CA VAL A 335 -22.90 2.20 8.73
C VAL A 335 -23.82 2.31 7.52
N GLU A 336 -24.23 3.53 7.16
CA GLU A 336 -25.12 3.75 6.02
C GLU A 336 -24.48 3.35 4.70
N VAL A 337 -23.20 3.69 4.50
CA VAL A 337 -22.48 3.30 3.29
C VAL A 337 -22.38 1.78 3.16
N PHE A 338 -22.05 1.07 4.24
CA PHE A 338 -22.07 -0.41 4.25
C PHE A 338 -23.48 -0.97 4.00
N ALA A 339 -24.52 -0.39 4.60
CA ALA A 339 -25.91 -0.82 4.42
C ALA A 339 -26.46 -0.52 3.02
N SER A 340 -25.85 0.41 2.30
CA SER A 340 -26.21 0.77 0.92
C SER A 340 -25.71 -0.19 -0.15
N MET A 341 -24.90 -1.17 0.21
CA MET A 341 -24.34 -2.12 -0.75
C MET A 341 -25.36 -3.17 -1.17
N GLU A 342 -25.37 -3.51 -2.47
CA GLU A 342 -26.33 -4.45 -3.08
C GLU A 342 -26.26 -5.88 -2.50
N TYR A 343 -25.19 -6.22 -1.77
CA TYR A 343 -24.95 -7.55 -1.20
C TYR A 343 -24.81 -7.51 0.33
N ALA A 344 -25.74 -6.85 1.02
CA ALA A 344 -25.68 -6.69 2.48
C ALA A 344 -25.57 -8.01 3.26
N ALA A 345 -26.14 -9.11 2.75
CA ALA A 345 -25.99 -10.46 3.32
C ALA A 345 -24.53 -10.95 3.28
N THR A 346 -23.81 -10.71 2.20
CA THR A 346 -22.38 -11.05 2.07
C THR A 346 -21.53 -10.22 3.03
N VAL A 347 -21.88 -8.94 3.21
CA VAL A 347 -21.23 -8.07 4.20
C VAL A 347 -21.44 -8.60 5.62
N HIS A 348 -22.68 -8.98 5.96
CA HIS A 348 -23.00 -9.58 7.26
C HIS A 348 -22.19 -10.84 7.53
N TYR A 349 -22.12 -11.76 6.56
CA TYR A 349 -21.31 -12.97 6.67
C TYR A 349 -19.82 -12.66 6.87
N GLY A 350 -19.29 -11.68 6.14
CA GLY A 350 -17.91 -11.21 6.30
C GLY A 350 -17.61 -10.70 7.71
N PHE A 351 -18.49 -9.89 8.29
CA PHE A 351 -18.33 -9.42 9.68
C PHE A 351 -18.48 -10.54 10.70
N GLN A 352 -19.42 -11.47 10.49
CA GLN A 352 -19.55 -12.65 11.34
C GLN A 352 -18.26 -13.47 11.32
N TYR A 353 -17.69 -13.73 10.15
CA TYR A 353 -16.42 -14.42 10.00
C TYR A 353 -15.29 -13.71 10.77
N LEU A 354 -15.20 -12.38 10.67
CA LEU A 354 -14.22 -11.59 11.41
C LEU A 354 -14.41 -11.70 12.93
N LEU A 355 -15.65 -11.73 13.43
CA LEU A 355 -15.92 -11.82 14.87
C LEU A 355 -15.67 -13.22 15.45
N GLU A 356 -15.95 -14.27 14.68
CA GLU A 356 -15.77 -15.67 15.07
C GLU A 356 -14.33 -16.17 14.88
N TYR A 357 -13.49 -15.40 14.19
CA TYR A 357 -12.11 -15.75 13.96
C TYR A 357 -11.29 -15.85 15.26
N ASN A 358 -10.35 -16.80 15.34
CA ASN A 358 -9.56 -17.07 16.54
C ASN A 358 -8.44 -16.03 16.78
N TRP A 359 -8.84 -14.79 17.05
CA TRP A 359 -7.93 -13.69 17.36
C TRP A 359 -7.11 -13.91 18.63
N ALA A 360 -7.65 -14.65 19.61
CA ALA A 360 -6.93 -14.96 20.84
C ALA A 360 -5.68 -15.80 20.58
N GLY A 361 -5.77 -16.79 19.69
CA GLY A 361 -4.63 -17.58 19.25
C GLY A 361 -3.64 -16.81 18.37
N SER A 362 -4.17 -15.91 17.54
CA SER A 362 -3.40 -15.07 16.61
C SER A 362 -2.59 -13.97 17.31
N LEU A 363 -3.25 -13.19 18.18
CA LEU A 363 -2.71 -11.96 18.76
C LEU A 363 -2.13 -12.14 20.17
N ARG A 364 -2.21 -13.34 20.76
CA ARG A 364 -1.58 -13.72 22.05
C ARG A 364 -1.65 -12.65 23.14
N GLY A 365 -2.84 -12.10 23.39
CA GLY A 365 -3.06 -11.12 24.46
C GLY A 365 -2.75 -9.67 24.10
N ASP A 366 -2.65 -9.33 22.80
CA ASP A 366 -2.55 -7.94 22.34
C ASP A 366 -3.72 -7.08 22.85
N ALA A 367 -3.43 -5.83 23.21
CA ALA A 367 -4.43 -4.87 23.68
C ALA A 367 -5.53 -4.61 22.64
N SER A 368 -5.25 -4.81 21.34
CA SER A 368 -6.21 -4.63 20.25
C SER A 368 -7.41 -5.56 20.36
N LEU A 369 -7.31 -6.70 21.05
CA LEU A 369 -8.44 -7.61 21.29
C LEU A 369 -9.63 -6.90 21.97
N THR A 370 -9.37 -5.90 22.80
CA THR A 370 -10.43 -5.12 23.46
C THR A 370 -11.29 -4.33 22.47
N ARG A 371 -10.71 -3.92 21.33
CA ARG A 371 -11.39 -3.16 20.26
C ARG A 371 -12.34 -4.04 19.44
N LEU A 372 -12.25 -5.37 19.51
CA LEU A 372 -13.21 -6.28 18.82
C LEU A 372 -14.65 -6.07 19.31
N LYS A 373 -14.85 -5.61 20.55
CA LYS A 373 -16.18 -5.24 21.06
C LYS A 373 -16.81 -4.08 20.27
N GLN A 374 -15.99 -3.19 19.70
CA GLN A 374 -16.48 -2.10 18.86
C GLN A 374 -16.95 -2.64 17.50
N LEU A 375 -16.19 -3.58 16.92
CA LEU A 375 -16.61 -4.27 15.70
C LEU A 375 -17.92 -5.05 15.90
N GLU A 376 -18.10 -5.70 17.06
CA GLU A 376 -19.34 -6.39 17.40
C GLU A 376 -20.53 -5.42 17.48
N LYS A 377 -20.36 -4.28 18.16
CA LYS A 377 -21.37 -3.22 18.20
C LYS A 377 -21.72 -2.72 16.81
N PHE A 378 -20.71 -2.45 15.99
CA PHE A 378 -20.89 -2.00 14.61
C PHE A 378 -21.67 -3.01 13.77
N SER A 379 -21.31 -4.29 13.85
CA SER A 379 -22.00 -5.39 13.15
C SER A 379 -23.47 -5.51 13.57
N ASN A 380 -23.78 -5.33 14.86
CA ASN A 380 -25.17 -5.31 15.36
C ASN A 380 -25.97 -4.12 14.80
N ILE A 381 -25.38 -2.90 14.77
CA ILE A 381 -26.05 -1.71 14.22
C ILE A 381 -26.27 -1.89 12.72
N PHE A 382 -25.25 -2.34 11.99
CA PHE A 382 -25.34 -2.65 10.56
C PHE A 382 -26.48 -3.62 10.27
N ARG A 383 -26.55 -4.75 10.99
CA ARG A 383 -27.65 -5.73 10.84
C ARG A 383 -29.02 -5.09 11.02
N SER A 384 -29.21 -4.32 12.10
CA SER A 384 -30.49 -3.67 12.38
C SER A 384 -30.92 -2.66 11.29
N ARG A 385 -29.97 -1.93 10.69
CA ARG A 385 -30.25 -0.99 9.60
C ARG A 385 -30.62 -1.71 8.32
N THR A 386 -29.89 -2.77 7.98
CA THR A 386 -30.17 -3.59 6.79
C THR A 386 -31.56 -4.23 6.88
N GLU A 387 -31.91 -4.84 8.03
CA GLU A 387 -33.24 -5.42 8.26
C GLU A 387 -34.36 -4.37 8.13
N SER A 388 -34.15 -3.17 8.70
CA SER A 388 -35.12 -2.08 8.58
C SER A 388 -35.29 -1.60 7.13
N ARG A 389 -34.21 -1.55 6.37
CA ARG A 389 -34.22 -1.16 4.95
C ARG A 389 -34.91 -2.20 4.08
N GLU A 390 -34.63 -3.48 4.27
CA GLU A 390 -35.30 -4.59 3.58
C GLU A 390 -36.80 -4.59 3.87
N ALA A 391 -37.20 -4.36 5.13
CA ALA A 391 -38.60 -4.23 5.52
C ALA A 391 -39.30 -3.04 4.84
N ARG A 392 -38.61 -1.90 4.68
CA ARG A 392 -39.12 -0.74 3.92
C ARG A 392 -39.28 -1.06 2.44
N MET A 393 -38.30 -1.72 1.82
CA MET A 393 -38.36 -2.09 0.40
C MET A 393 -39.47 -3.11 0.11
N MET A 394 -39.67 -4.12 0.98
CA MET A 394 -40.79 -5.07 0.83
C MET A 394 -42.17 -4.41 1.00
N GLY A 395 -42.25 -3.26 1.68
CA GLY A 395 -43.48 -2.47 1.81
C GLY A 395 -43.83 -1.61 0.58
N ILE A 396 -42.85 -1.33 -0.30
CA ILE A 396 -42.98 -0.41 -1.44
C ILE A 396 -43.24 -1.16 -2.76
N SER A 397 -43.09 -2.48 -2.81
CA SER A 397 -43.26 -3.31 -4.03
C SER A 397 -44.71 -3.45 -4.56
N ARG A 398 -45.60 -2.49 -4.29
CA ARG A 398 -46.95 -2.39 -4.87
C ARG A 398 -47.14 -1.05 -5.56
N GLY A 399 -46.60 -0.95 -6.77
CA GLY A 399 -47.03 0.01 -7.78
C GLY A 399 -46.02 1.11 -8.09
N ALA A 400 -45.32 0.94 -9.21
CA ALA A 400 -44.96 2.01 -10.16
C ALA A 400 -44.20 1.35 -11.33
N GLU A 401 -44.91 1.11 -12.43
CA GLU A 401 -44.29 1.07 -13.75
C GLU A 401 -44.17 2.54 -14.17
N GLU A 402 -42.99 3.15 -13.99
CA GLU A 402 -42.73 4.52 -14.43
C GLU A 402 -41.47 4.57 -15.32
N ASP A 403 -41.69 5.16 -16.50
CA ASP A 403 -40.80 5.61 -17.55
C ASP A 403 -39.26 5.55 -17.31
N ASP A 404 -38.58 4.76 -18.14
CA ASP A 404 -37.14 4.42 -18.14
C ASP A 404 -36.21 5.56 -18.60
N ASP A 405 -36.75 6.70 -19.04
CA ASP A 405 -35.98 7.80 -19.66
C ASP A 405 -35.08 8.59 -18.68
N GLY A 406 -35.23 8.36 -17.37
CA GLY A 406 -34.46 9.03 -16.31
C GLY A 406 -33.32 8.22 -15.70
N GLN A 407 -33.13 6.96 -16.10
CA GLN A 407 -32.19 6.05 -15.45
C GLN A 407 -30.78 6.18 -16.03
N CYS A 408 -29.77 6.08 -15.16
CA CYS A 408 -28.38 6.13 -15.57
C CYS A 408 -28.01 4.90 -16.39
N CYS A 409 -27.67 5.10 -17.67
CA CYS A 409 -27.26 4.02 -18.57
C CYS A 409 -25.90 3.39 -18.25
N ILE A 410 -25.19 3.85 -17.22
CA ILE A 410 -23.89 3.30 -16.80
C ILE A 410 -24.08 2.24 -15.71
N CYS A 411 -24.86 2.55 -14.67
CA CYS A 411 -25.11 1.62 -13.57
C CYS A 411 -26.45 0.90 -13.68
N TYR A 412 -27.39 1.38 -14.50
CA TYR A 412 -28.76 0.89 -14.59
C TYR A 412 -29.47 0.77 -13.23
N GLY A 413 -29.05 1.54 -12.22
CA GLY A 413 -29.56 1.42 -10.85
C GLY A 413 -29.82 2.76 -10.14
N CYS A 414 -29.35 3.87 -10.69
CA CYS A 414 -29.55 5.21 -10.14
C CYS A 414 -30.15 6.13 -11.20
N GLU A 415 -30.78 7.23 -10.79
CA GLU A 415 -31.21 8.27 -11.74
C GLU A 415 -30.02 8.98 -12.38
N ALA A 416 -30.21 9.52 -13.59
CA ALA A 416 -29.24 10.34 -14.31
C ALA A 416 -29.24 11.79 -13.78
N ASP A 417 -28.79 11.96 -12.53
CA ASP A 417 -28.79 13.21 -11.75
C ASP A 417 -27.57 14.11 -11.97
N ALA A 418 -26.72 13.82 -12.96
CA ALA A 418 -25.56 14.65 -13.30
C ALA A 418 -25.46 14.95 -14.80
N GLN A 419 -25.07 16.17 -15.14
CA GLN A 419 -24.78 16.65 -16.49
C GLN A 419 -23.31 17.07 -16.61
N PHE A 420 -22.68 16.76 -17.75
CA PHE A 420 -21.26 17.02 -17.98
C PHE A 420 -21.05 18.22 -18.90
N GLU A 421 -20.22 19.17 -18.51
CA GLU A 421 -19.86 20.30 -19.36
C GLU A 421 -18.52 20.07 -20.06
N PRO A 422 -18.39 20.41 -21.37
CA PRO A 422 -19.34 21.12 -22.23
C PRO A 422 -20.24 20.21 -23.09
N CYS A 423 -20.19 18.89 -22.94
CA CYS A 423 -20.83 17.96 -23.88
C CYS A 423 -22.30 17.62 -23.58
N SER A 424 -22.84 18.12 -22.47
CA SER A 424 -24.22 17.97 -21.97
C SER A 424 -24.74 16.53 -21.85
N HIS A 425 -23.88 15.52 -21.92
CA HIS A 425 -24.27 14.14 -21.62
C HIS A 425 -24.60 13.98 -20.13
N ARG A 426 -25.44 12.99 -19.83
CA ARG A 426 -25.93 12.75 -18.46
C ARG A 426 -25.61 11.34 -17.99
N SER A 427 -25.37 11.20 -16.69
CA SER A 427 -25.34 9.92 -15.96
C SER A 427 -25.66 10.17 -14.49
N CYS A 428 -25.60 9.12 -13.67
CA CYS A 428 -25.59 9.28 -12.23
C CYS A 428 -24.32 10.01 -11.77
N PHE A 429 -24.41 10.85 -10.75
CA PHE A 429 -23.29 11.63 -10.20
C PHE A 429 -22.16 10.71 -9.70
N VAL A 430 -22.52 9.60 -9.05
CA VAL A 430 -21.57 8.59 -8.57
C VAL A 430 -20.76 7.99 -9.73
N CYS A 431 -21.42 7.72 -10.86
CA CYS A 431 -20.85 7.09 -12.03
C CYS A 431 -19.78 7.99 -12.66
N ILE A 432 -20.14 9.25 -12.96
CA ILE A 432 -19.21 10.20 -13.58
C ILE A 432 -18.08 10.59 -12.63
N THR A 433 -18.36 10.86 -11.36
CA THR A 433 -17.30 11.24 -10.42
C THR A 433 -16.29 10.12 -10.21
N ARG A 434 -16.73 8.85 -10.17
CA ARG A 434 -15.84 7.69 -10.15
C ARG A 434 -14.96 7.60 -11.41
N HIS A 435 -15.53 7.85 -12.58
CA HIS A 435 -14.81 7.79 -13.85
C HIS A 435 -13.74 8.87 -13.96
N LEU A 436 -14.07 10.09 -13.55
CA LEU A 436 -13.14 11.23 -13.59
C LEU A 436 -11.90 11.03 -12.70
N LEU A 437 -11.94 10.11 -11.73
CA LEU A 437 -10.75 9.71 -10.97
C LEU A 437 -9.63 9.15 -11.87
N ASN A 438 -10.00 8.48 -12.96
CA ASN A 438 -9.05 7.80 -13.85
C ASN A 438 -9.02 8.38 -15.27
N CYS A 439 -10.12 8.97 -15.72
CA CYS A 439 -10.23 9.49 -17.08
C CYS A 439 -11.05 10.78 -17.11
N GLN A 440 -10.41 11.89 -17.46
CA GLN A 440 -11.02 13.23 -17.53
C GLN A 440 -11.86 13.45 -18.79
N ARG A 441 -12.39 12.38 -19.41
CA ARG A 441 -13.14 12.44 -20.68
C ARG A 441 -14.52 11.84 -20.51
N CYS A 442 -15.51 12.33 -21.26
CA CYS A 442 -16.87 11.83 -21.21
C CYS A 442 -16.96 10.38 -21.72
N PHE A 443 -17.76 9.54 -21.05
CA PHE A 443 -18.04 8.16 -21.46
C PHE A 443 -18.55 8.03 -22.90
N PHE A 444 -19.38 8.98 -23.30
CA PHE A 444 -20.20 8.87 -24.51
C PHE A 444 -19.50 9.46 -25.73
N CYS A 445 -18.93 10.65 -25.60
CA CYS A 445 -18.33 11.38 -26.73
C CYS A 445 -16.83 11.56 -26.63
N ASN A 446 -16.18 11.10 -25.55
CA ASN A 446 -14.73 11.22 -25.33
C ASN A 446 -14.20 12.67 -25.26
N ALA A 447 -15.09 13.68 -25.19
CA ALA A 447 -14.72 15.08 -24.96
C ALA A 447 -14.20 15.25 -23.53
N THR A 448 -13.25 16.17 -23.32
CA THR A 448 -12.76 16.50 -21.97
C THR A 448 -13.90 17.06 -21.13
N VAL A 449 -14.14 16.48 -19.96
CA VAL A 449 -15.13 16.98 -19.01
C VAL A 449 -14.46 18.05 -18.16
N LEU A 450 -15.02 19.26 -18.16
CA LEU A 450 -14.51 20.39 -17.39
C LEU A 450 -15.24 20.52 -16.05
N GLU A 451 -16.53 20.23 -16.03
CA GLU A 451 -17.37 20.34 -14.85
C GLU A 451 -18.49 19.29 -14.88
N VAL A 452 -18.94 18.88 -13.68
CA VAL A 452 -20.09 18.00 -13.49
C VAL A 452 -21.11 18.73 -12.62
N VAL A 453 -22.28 19.01 -13.19
CA VAL A 453 -23.37 19.73 -12.52
C VAL A 453 -24.43 18.74 -12.08
N ARG A 454 -24.87 18.80 -10.81
CA ARG A 454 -26.01 18.02 -10.34
C ARG A 454 -27.31 18.65 -10.85
N VAL A 455 -28.15 17.81 -11.43
CA VAL A 455 -29.45 18.21 -11.98
C VAL A 455 -30.53 17.75 -10.99
N ASP A 456 -30.88 18.63 -10.06
CA ASP A 456 -31.99 18.37 -9.14
C ASP A 456 -33.33 18.52 -9.88
N LYS A 457 -34.20 17.51 -9.79
CA LYS A 457 -35.57 17.54 -10.37
C LYS A 457 -36.48 18.62 -9.77
N ASN A 458 -36.03 19.41 -8.79
CA ASN A 458 -36.83 20.45 -8.11
C ASN A 458 -36.73 21.87 -8.69
N THR A 459 -36.18 22.03 -9.91
CA THR A 459 -36.23 23.32 -10.63
C THR A 459 -36.71 23.15 -12.07
N ALA A 460 -37.96 22.71 -12.21
CA ALA A 460 -38.76 22.88 -13.43
C ALA A 460 -40.22 23.15 -13.06
#